data_AF-A0A965PBE6-F1
#
_entry.id   AF-A0A965PBE6-F1
#
_cell.length_a   1.000
_cell.length_b   1.000
_cell.length_c   1.000
_cell.angle_alpha   90.00
_cell.angle_beta   90.00
_cell.angle_gamma   90.00
#
_symmetry.space_group_name_H-M   'P 1'
#
loop_
_entity.id
_entity.type
_entity.pdbx_description
1 polymer ?
#
loop_
_entity_poly.entity_id
_entity_poly.type
_entity_poly.pdbx_seq_one_letter_code
_entity_poly.pdbx_strand_id
1 'polypeptide(L)'
;MSLNNINQATERIGARSNSTAGFSLMEGGRASMRFITDEIRLEFCANDLLGNAVPLANGIKRSLPAAHPQYPWLFCDRISSIEGLKFKEKYASADQFIDTQPEADAIEYYARYEKYEILAEFTARPYAVLKDSSIPQQQFSYYDDAGVAVANKGYAEEWLRFTEIHYKPAAEYLTASNGQMLWKMNANPAGLTLQDKPVAGGQLRQLIKSTVIEFKWHCVPYSFVESTKSFINAGLGRVNQTTWNGFAAGSLLFNGVNIERVYTPPFPEFVQFAGASVPSQQKLCDIVFNFILRDQAPKQAFTVANNSYVPYGHNLVLNAMDQNWYYVQNKNSGLPLYPSYPFQLLFSNPDQ
;
A
#
# COMPACT_ATOMS: atom_id res chain seq x y z
N MET A 1 -0.91 -2.28 -22.25
CA MET A 1 -2.24 -2.58 -22.81
C MET A 1 -2.60 -1.42 -23.75
N SER A 2 -3.00 -1.69 -24.99
CA SER A 2 -3.42 -0.64 -25.93
C SER A 2 -4.91 -0.36 -25.74
N LEU A 3 -5.30 0.92 -25.60
CA LEU A 3 -6.69 1.38 -25.38
C LEU A 3 -7.61 1.21 -26.62
N ASN A 4 -7.39 0.15 -27.40
CA ASN A 4 -8.02 -0.06 -28.70
C ASN A 4 -9.54 -0.25 -28.58
N ASN A 5 -10.01 -0.90 -27.51
CA ASN A 5 -11.43 -1.13 -27.30
C ASN A 5 -12.18 0.18 -27.01
N ILE A 6 -11.63 1.03 -26.15
CA ILE A 6 -12.22 2.33 -25.79
C ILE A 6 -12.21 3.28 -26.99
N ASN A 7 -11.10 3.35 -27.73
CA ASN A 7 -10.99 4.24 -28.89
C ASN A 7 -12.03 3.91 -29.97
N GLN A 8 -12.43 2.64 -30.09
CA GLN A 8 -13.49 2.20 -31.00
C GLN A 8 -14.90 2.46 -30.45
N ALA A 9 -15.05 2.59 -29.13
CA ALA A 9 -16.33 2.85 -28.45
C ALA A 9 -16.72 4.34 -28.38
N THR A 10 -15.82 5.24 -28.79
CA THR A 10 -16.10 6.69 -28.85
C THR A 10 -16.92 7.05 -30.09
N GLU A 11 -18.25 6.92 -30.02
CA GLU A 11 -19.17 7.37 -31.08
C GLU A 11 -19.91 8.67 -30.68
N ARG A 12 -20.14 9.56 -31.65
CA ARG A 12 -20.62 10.93 -31.44
C ARG A 12 -22.15 10.96 -31.38
N ILE A 13 -22.73 11.25 -30.21
CA ILE A 13 -24.19 11.47 -30.08
C ILE A 13 -24.52 12.94 -30.35
N GLY A 14 -24.74 13.31 -31.61
CA GLY A 14 -25.28 14.63 -32.00
C GLY A 14 -24.35 15.83 -31.75
N ALA A 15 -24.95 17.04 -31.68
CA ALA A 15 -24.25 18.33 -31.65
C ALA A 15 -23.65 18.73 -30.28
N ARG A 16 -23.64 17.83 -29.29
CA ARG A 16 -23.06 18.08 -27.95
C ARG A 16 -21.83 17.21 -27.73
N SER A 17 -20.89 17.72 -26.93
CA SER A 17 -19.73 16.94 -26.47
C SER A 17 -20.19 15.71 -25.69
N ASN A 18 -19.55 14.57 -25.92
CA ASN A 18 -19.76 13.34 -25.15
C ASN A 18 -19.09 13.37 -23.76
N SER A 19 -18.36 14.45 -23.47
CA SER A 19 -17.72 14.72 -22.19
C SER A 19 -18.22 16.04 -21.60
N THR A 20 -18.44 16.04 -20.28
CA THR A 20 -18.72 17.21 -19.46
C THR A 20 -17.76 17.25 -18.29
N ALA A 21 -17.23 18.42 -17.94
CA ALA A 21 -16.25 18.56 -16.86
C ALA A 21 -16.57 19.74 -15.93
N GLY A 22 -16.20 19.59 -14.67
CA GLY A 22 -16.28 20.59 -13.63
C GLY A 22 -14.99 20.60 -12.81
N PHE A 23 -14.53 21.80 -12.44
CA PHE A 23 -13.31 21.97 -11.67
C PHE A 23 -13.61 22.86 -10.46
N SER A 24 -13.22 22.39 -9.28
CA SER A 24 -13.30 23.17 -8.05
C SER A 24 -12.03 23.00 -7.24
N LEU A 25 -11.74 24.00 -6.39
CA LEU A 25 -10.60 23.93 -5.49
C LEU A 25 -10.81 22.92 -4.35
N MET A 26 -12.06 22.66 -3.96
CA MET A 26 -12.39 21.75 -2.86
C MET A 26 -12.51 20.30 -3.30
N GLU A 27 -13.09 20.03 -4.46
CA GLU A 27 -13.36 18.66 -4.94
C GLU A 27 -12.41 18.23 -6.08
N GLY A 28 -11.53 19.12 -6.51
CA GLY A 28 -10.62 18.90 -7.63
C GLY A 28 -11.33 18.96 -8.99
N GLY A 29 -10.66 18.39 -10.00
CA GLY A 29 -11.22 18.22 -11.33
C GLY A 29 -12.01 16.92 -11.45
N ARG A 30 -13.20 17.01 -12.05
CA ARG A 30 -14.06 15.87 -12.38
C ARG A 30 -14.56 15.99 -13.81
N ALA A 31 -14.62 14.87 -14.52
CA ALA A 31 -15.24 14.80 -15.83
C ALA A 31 -16.07 13.52 -15.95
N SER A 32 -17.12 13.56 -16.75
CA SER A 32 -17.91 12.38 -17.09
C SER A 32 -17.96 12.23 -18.61
N MET A 33 -17.74 11.02 -19.10
CA MET A 33 -17.71 10.72 -20.52
C MET A 33 -18.54 9.48 -20.82
N ARG A 34 -19.28 9.53 -21.93
CA ARG A 34 -20.08 8.41 -22.43
C ARG A 34 -19.36 7.65 -23.53
N PHE A 35 -19.40 6.34 -23.44
CA PHE A 35 -18.88 5.40 -24.43
C PHE A 35 -20.01 4.50 -24.92
N ILE A 36 -20.04 4.16 -26.20
CA ILE A 36 -21.00 3.21 -26.76
C ILE A 36 -20.23 1.99 -27.22
N THR A 37 -20.59 0.81 -26.72
CA THR A 37 -19.92 -0.43 -27.08
C THR A 37 -20.92 -1.53 -27.42
N ASP A 38 -20.45 -2.58 -28.07
CA ASP A 38 -21.23 -3.79 -28.28
C ASP A 38 -21.15 -4.70 -27.06
N GLU A 39 -22.03 -5.69 -27.01
CA GLU A 39 -22.08 -6.66 -25.92
C GLU A 39 -20.75 -7.40 -25.72
N ILE A 40 -20.10 -7.81 -26.83
CA ILE A 40 -18.90 -8.64 -26.80
C ILE A 40 -17.72 -7.87 -26.16
N ARG A 41 -17.69 -6.55 -26.31
CA ARG A 41 -16.60 -5.69 -25.83
C ARG A 41 -16.88 -5.01 -24.51
N LEU A 42 -18.09 -5.14 -23.96
CA LEU A 42 -18.51 -4.44 -22.75
C LEU A 42 -17.56 -4.67 -21.58
N GLU A 43 -17.26 -5.93 -21.28
CA GLU A 43 -16.35 -6.31 -20.19
C GLU A 43 -14.92 -5.79 -20.42
N PHE A 44 -14.40 -5.95 -21.64
CA PHE A 44 -13.06 -5.46 -22.00
C PHE A 44 -12.96 -3.94 -21.89
N CYS A 45 -14.00 -3.21 -22.31
CA CYS A 45 -14.05 -1.75 -22.17
C CYS A 45 -14.06 -1.34 -20.70
N ALA A 46 -14.84 -2.03 -19.87
CA ALA A 46 -14.91 -1.73 -18.44
C ALA A 46 -13.57 -1.98 -17.72
N ASN A 47 -12.90 -3.10 -18.04
CA ASN A 47 -11.57 -3.43 -17.51
C ASN A 47 -10.50 -2.44 -17.99
N ASP A 48 -10.52 -2.04 -19.27
CA ASP A 48 -9.59 -1.03 -19.81
C ASP A 48 -9.81 0.36 -19.18
N LEU A 49 -11.06 0.70 -18.85
CA LEU A 49 -11.40 1.97 -18.21
C LEU A 49 -10.88 2.02 -16.77
N LEU A 50 -11.21 1.03 -15.94
CA LEU A 50 -10.92 1.05 -14.50
C LEU A 50 -9.48 0.66 -14.17
N GLY A 51 -8.81 -0.07 -15.06
CA GLY A 51 -7.51 -0.68 -14.76
C GLY A 51 -7.63 -1.87 -13.81
N ASN A 52 -6.51 -2.51 -13.50
CA ASN A 52 -6.44 -3.68 -12.63
C ASN A 52 -5.03 -3.84 -12.00
N ALA A 53 -4.90 -4.67 -10.97
CA ALA A 53 -3.64 -5.01 -10.33
C ALA A 53 -3.56 -6.51 -10.08
N VAL A 54 -2.44 -7.12 -10.45
CA VAL A 54 -2.19 -8.56 -10.26
C VAL A 54 -0.85 -8.73 -9.55
N PRO A 55 -0.73 -9.64 -8.57
CA PRO A 55 0.54 -9.93 -7.92
C PRO A 55 1.58 -10.40 -8.97
N LEU A 56 2.80 -9.88 -8.85
CA LEU A 56 3.98 -10.32 -9.60
C LEU A 56 5.03 -10.79 -8.59
N ALA A 57 6.02 -11.60 -9.00
CA ALA A 57 7.08 -12.04 -8.11
C ALA A 57 7.65 -10.89 -7.25
N ASN A 58 8.17 -9.81 -7.85
CA ASN A 58 8.83 -8.72 -7.11
C ASN A 58 7.94 -7.51 -6.78
N GLY A 59 6.62 -7.58 -6.96
CA GLY A 59 5.75 -6.42 -6.80
C GLY A 59 4.36 -6.63 -7.39
N ILE A 60 3.83 -5.64 -8.08
CA ILE A 60 2.50 -5.69 -8.69
C ILE A 60 2.60 -5.38 -10.18
N LYS A 61 1.93 -6.19 -11.00
CA LYS A 61 1.67 -5.84 -12.40
C LYS A 61 0.39 -5.02 -12.47
N ARG A 62 0.48 -3.75 -12.90
CA ARG A 62 -0.67 -2.83 -12.94
C ARG A 62 -1.11 -2.55 -14.37
N SER A 63 -2.40 -2.71 -14.64
CA SER A 63 -3.08 -2.04 -15.75
C SER A 63 -3.60 -0.70 -15.26
N LEU A 64 -3.17 0.39 -15.88
CA LEU A 64 -3.53 1.73 -15.44
C LEU A 64 -4.97 2.07 -15.84
N PRO A 65 -5.71 2.82 -15.01
CA PRO A 65 -6.99 3.37 -15.42
C PRO A 65 -6.82 4.28 -16.64
N ALA A 66 -7.83 4.32 -17.51
CA ALA A 66 -7.82 5.19 -18.67
C ALA A 66 -7.76 6.67 -18.26
N ALA A 67 -6.90 7.43 -18.93
CA ALA A 67 -6.84 8.88 -18.76
C ALA A 67 -7.91 9.56 -19.64
N HIS A 68 -8.45 10.67 -19.19
CA HIS A 68 -9.40 11.45 -19.97
C HIS A 68 -8.69 12.08 -21.19
N PRO A 69 -9.24 11.97 -22.42
CA PRO A 69 -8.54 12.38 -23.64
C PRO A 69 -8.24 13.89 -23.71
N GLN A 70 -9.12 14.72 -23.14
CA GLN A 70 -8.92 16.18 -23.10
C GLN A 70 -8.21 16.67 -21.82
N TYR A 71 -8.25 15.88 -20.74
CA TYR A 71 -7.74 16.28 -19.43
C TYR A 71 -6.83 15.16 -18.90
N PRO A 72 -5.57 15.06 -19.39
CA PRO A 72 -4.73 13.88 -19.19
C PRO A 72 -4.37 13.58 -17.72
N TRP A 73 -4.60 14.53 -16.81
CA TRP A 73 -4.42 14.37 -15.37
C TRP A 73 -5.65 13.79 -14.65
N LEU A 74 -6.79 13.64 -15.35
CA LEU A 74 -7.97 12.94 -14.84
C LEU A 74 -7.95 11.50 -15.30
N PHE A 75 -8.17 10.57 -14.38
CA PHE A 75 -8.20 9.14 -14.62
C PHE A 75 -9.57 8.58 -14.29
N CYS A 76 -9.99 7.55 -15.02
CA CYS A 76 -11.25 6.87 -14.75
C CYS A 76 -11.24 6.34 -13.32
N ASP A 77 -12.29 6.68 -12.57
CA ASP A 77 -12.47 6.32 -11.17
C ASP A 77 -13.58 5.30 -10.98
N ARG A 78 -14.69 5.50 -11.67
CA ARG A 78 -15.81 4.58 -11.63
C ARG A 78 -16.59 4.61 -12.94
N ILE A 79 -17.29 3.52 -13.20
CA ILE A 79 -18.37 3.45 -14.18
C ILE A 79 -19.66 3.65 -13.39
N SER A 80 -20.36 4.75 -13.66
CA SER A 80 -21.55 5.13 -12.90
C SER A 80 -22.82 4.49 -13.43
N SER A 81 -22.90 4.21 -14.74
CA SER A 81 -23.98 3.40 -15.32
C SER A 81 -23.53 2.63 -16.56
N ILE A 82 -24.20 1.50 -16.78
CA ILE A 82 -24.17 0.73 -18.03
C ILE A 82 -25.63 0.56 -18.44
N GLU A 83 -26.01 1.12 -19.58
CA GLU A 83 -27.39 1.14 -20.05
C GLU A 83 -27.51 0.49 -21.42
N GLY A 84 -28.51 -0.38 -21.57
CA GLY A 84 -28.79 -1.04 -22.84
C GLY A 84 -29.36 -0.08 -23.88
N LEU A 85 -28.72 -0.01 -25.04
CA LEU A 85 -29.18 0.71 -26.22
C LEU A 85 -29.69 -0.29 -27.26
N LYS A 86 -30.94 -0.07 -27.71
CA LYS A 86 -31.62 -0.88 -28.74
C LYS A 86 -31.80 -2.34 -28.30
N PHE A 87 -33.00 -2.61 -27.77
CA PHE A 87 -33.42 -3.94 -27.36
C PHE A 87 -33.21 -4.94 -28.50
N LYS A 88 -32.57 -6.06 -28.19
CA LYS A 88 -32.33 -7.16 -29.13
C LYS A 88 -33.36 -8.26 -28.90
N GLU A 89 -33.33 -8.87 -27.72
CA GLU A 89 -34.17 -10.00 -27.37
C GLU A 89 -34.21 -10.23 -25.85
N LYS A 90 -35.19 -11.02 -25.39
CA LYS A 90 -35.27 -11.51 -24.00
C LYS A 90 -34.67 -12.91 -23.95
N TYR A 91 -33.78 -13.15 -22.98
CA TYR A 91 -33.24 -14.47 -22.70
C TYR A 91 -33.85 -15.01 -21.41
N ALA A 92 -34.19 -16.31 -21.42
CA ALA A 92 -34.48 -17.03 -20.19
C ALA A 92 -33.18 -17.24 -19.41
N SER A 93 -33.22 -17.13 -18.08
CA SER A 93 -32.03 -17.21 -17.22
C SER A 93 -31.31 -18.57 -17.22
N ALA A 94 -31.89 -19.59 -17.87
CA ALA A 94 -31.25 -20.87 -18.12
C ALA A 94 -30.13 -20.79 -19.20
N ASP A 95 -30.19 -19.80 -20.10
CA ASP A 95 -29.19 -19.54 -21.15
C ASP A 95 -28.23 -18.43 -20.71
N GLN A 96 -27.44 -18.71 -19.68
CA GLN A 96 -26.59 -17.71 -19.03
C GLN A 96 -25.46 -17.21 -19.94
N PHE A 97 -25.20 -15.89 -19.90
CA PHE A 97 -24.05 -15.25 -20.56
C PHE A 97 -22.71 -15.61 -19.91
N ILE A 98 -22.73 -15.95 -18.62
CA ILE A 98 -21.58 -16.41 -17.85
C ILE A 98 -21.84 -17.89 -17.53
N ASP A 99 -20.88 -18.75 -17.81
CA ASP A 99 -20.99 -20.23 -17.74
C ASP A 99 -21.03 -20.76 -16.27
N THR A 100 -21.53 -19.95 -15.33
CA THR A 100 -21.57 -20.27 -13.90
C THR A 100 -22.95 -20.01 -13.31
N GLN A 101 -23.63 -21.10 -12.94
CA GLN A 101 -24.88 -21.08 -12.18
C GLN A 101 -24.59 -20.65 -10.73
N PRO A 102 -25.03 -19.46 -10.28
CA PRO A 102 -24.96 -19.10 -8.87
C PRO A 102 -25.91 -19.97 -8.04
N GLU A 103 -25.63 -20.12 -6.74
CA GLU A 103 -26.48 -20.89 -5.81
C GLU A 103 -27.85 -20.22 -5.56
N ALA A 104 -27.93 -18.90 -5.73
CA ALA A 104 -29.18 -18.16 -5.58
C ALA A 104 -30.01 -18.21 -6.87
N ASP A 105 -31.33 -18.37 -6.72
CA ASP A 105 -32.26 -18.37 -7.85
C ASP A 105 -32.14 -17.07 -8.66
N ALA A 106 -31.85 -17.21 -9.95
CA ALA A 106 -31.81 -16.08 -10.87
C ALA A 106 -33.23 -15.63 -11.25
N ILE A 107 -33.39 -14.34 -11.54
CA ILE A 107 -34.63 -13.81 -12.16
C ILE A 107 -34.86 -14.54 -13.48
N GLU A 108 -36.10 -14.94 -13.77
CA GLU A 108 -36.47 -15.83 -14.88
C GLU A 108 -36.03 -15.35 -16.27
N TYR A 109 -35.93 -14.04 -16.48
CA TYR A 109 -35.48 -13.47 -17.75
C TYR A 109 -34.65 -12.21 -17.56
N TYR A 110 -33.79 -11.94 -18.54
CA TYR A 110 -33.10 -10.66 -18.67
C TYR A 110 -33.17 -10.16 -20.13
N ALA A 111 -33.07 -8.84 -20.30
CA ALA A 111 -33.10 -8.20 -21.63
C ALA A 111 -31.66 -8.02 -22.14
N ARG A 112 -31.41 -8.45 -23.37
CA ARG A 112 -30.15 -8.16 -24.08
C ARG A 112 -30.35 -7.03 -25.08
N TYR A 113 -29.30 -6.25 -25.24
CA TYR A 113 -29.27 -5.09 -26.11
C TYR A 113 -28.14 -5.23 -27.12
N GLU A 114 -28.33 -4.69 -28.32
CA GLU A 114 -27.30 -4.74 -29.36
C GLU A 114 -26.10 -3.84 -29.02
N LYS A 115 -26.36 -2.72 -28.35
CA LYS A 115 -25.36 -1.75 -27.92
C LYS A 115 -25.55 -1.43 -26.44
N TYR A 116 -24.51 -0.92 -25.79
CA TYR A 116 -24.55 -0.45 -24.41
C TYR A 116 -23.89 0.93 -24.32
N GLU A 117 -24.51 1.86 -23.59
CA GLU A 117 -23.92 3.13 -23.18
C GLU A 117 -23.25 2.95 -21.81
N ILE A 118 -21.96 3.25 -21.72
CA ILE A 118 -21.17 3.27 -20.49
C ILE A 118 -20.94 4.72 -20.11
N LEU A 119 -21.41 5.13 -18.93
CA LEU A 119 -21.07 6.42 -18.33
C LEU A 119 -19.88 6.24 -17.39
N ALA A 120 -18.71 6.76 -17.76
CA ALA A 120 -17.52 6.71 -16.92
C ALA A 120 -17.23 8.09 -16.32
N GLU A 121 -16.80 8.09 -15.06
CA GLU A 121 -16.40 9.28 -14.32
C GLU A 121 -14.89 9.28 -14.10
N PHE A 122 -14.29 10.44 -14.34
CA PHE A 122 -12.86 10.69 -14.28
C PHE A 122 -12.58 11.72 -13.20
N THR A 123 -11.59 11.43 -12.35
CA THR A 123 -11.17 12.30 -11.26
C THR A 123 -9.64 12.41 -11.21
N ALA A 124 -9.14 13.47 -10.60
CA ALA A 124 -7.72 13.57 -10.31
C ALA A 124 -7.33 12.55 -9.23
N ARG A 125 -6.16 11.92 -9.37
CA ARG A 125 -5.62 11.02 -8.36
C ARG A 125 -4.68 11.81 -7.42
N PRO A 126 -4.75 11.57 -6.09
CA PRO A 126 -3.84 12.21 -5.14
C PRO A 126 -2.42 11.61 -5.13
N TYR A 127 -2.20 10.54 -5.91
CA TYR A 127 -0.95 9.81 -6.02
C TYR A 127 -0.48 9.71 -7.47
N ALA A 128 0.80 9.37 -7.65
CA ALA A 128 1.37 9.14 -8.98
C ALA A 128 0.81 7.86 -9.63
N VAL A 129 0.32 7.97 -10.86
CA VAL A 129 -0.18 6.86 -11.69
C VAL A 129 0.89 6.49 -12.71
N LEU A 130 1.76 5.54 -12.35
CA LEU A 130 2.94 5.16 -13.16
C LEU A 130 2.83 3.73 -13.72
N LYS A 131 3.26 3.57 -14.97
CA LYS A 131 3.36 2.25 -15.64
C LYS A 131 4.41 1.38 -14.96
N ASP A 132 4.28 0.06 -15.09
CA ASP A 132 5.25 -0.91 -14.53
C ASP A 132 6.68 -0.65 -15.03
N SER A 133 6.85 -0.28 -16.30
CA SER A 133 8.16 0.05 -16.89
C SER A 133 8.83 1.29 -16.30
N SER A 134 8.07 2.13 -15.59
CA SER A 134 8.57 3.35 -14.96
C SER A 134 8.95 3.13 -13.49
N ILE A 135 8.67 1.96 -12.93
CA ILE A 135 9.04 1.61 -11.56
C ILE A 135 10.35 0.81 -11.55
N PRO A 136 11.38 1.30 -10.87
CA PRO A 136 12.64 0.58 -10.73
C PRO A 136 12.43 -0.80 -10.09
N GLN A 137 13.00 -1.82 -10.73
CA GLN A 137 13.21 -3.13 -10.12
C GLN A 137 14.61 -3.10 -9.52
N GLN A 138 14.71 -3.32 -8.22
CA GLN A 138 15.98 -3.31 -7.50
C GLN A 138 16.22 -4.62 -6.79
N GLN A 139 17.48 -4.85 -6.44
CA GLN A 139 17.90 -5.91 -5.54
C GLN A 139 18.68 -5.28 -4.40
N PHE A 140 18.56 -5.84 -3.22
CA PHE A 140 19.33 -5.41 -2.07
C PHE A 140 19.63 -6.58 -1.15
N SER A 141 20.58 -6.35 -0.25
CA SER A 141 20.96 -7.29 0.80
C SER A 141 20.59 -6.70 2.16
N TYR A 142 20.13 -7.55 3.07
CA TYR A 142 19.76 -7.17 4.43
C TYR A 142 20.22 -8.24 5.42
N TYR A 143 20.12 -7.95 6.70
CA TYR A 143 20.46 -8.90 7.76
C TYR A 143 19.20 -9.37 8.45
N ASP A 144 19.07 -10.67 8.67
CA ASP A 144 18.00 -11.23 9.49
C ASP A 144 18.25 -10.99 10.99
N ASP A 145 17.36 -11.48 11.85
CA ASP A 145 17.47 -11.33 13.31
C ASP A 145 18.71 -12.00 13.90
N ALA A 146 19.21 -13.06 13.25
CA ALA A 146 20.43 -13.73 13.65
C ALA A 146 21.69 -12.97 13.18
N GLY A 147 21.52 -11.90 12.39
CA GLY A 147 22.62 -11.14 11.79
C GLY A 147 23.22 -11.81 10.56
N VAL A 148 22.53 -12.79 9.99
CA VAL A 148 22.95 -13.46 8.76
C VAL A 148 22.52 -12.61 7.58
N ALA A 149 23.44 -12.41 6.63
CA ALA A 149 23.16 -11.66 5.42
C ALA A 149 22.23 -12.46 4.50
N VAL A 150 21.07 -11.88 4.19
CA VAL A 150 20.16 -12.30 3.14
C VAL A 150 20.46 -11.47 1.90
N ALA A 151 21.03 -12.08 0.88
CA ALA A 151 21.52 -11.39 -0.31
C ALA A 151 20.51 -11.35 -1.46
N ASN A 152 20.61 -10.31 -2.29
CA ASN A 152 19.97 -10.20 -3.61
C ASN A 152 18.43 -10.37 -3.60
N LYS A 153 17.75 -9.86 -2.58
CA LYS A 153 16.29 -9.90 -2.54
C LYS A 153 15.74 -8.86 -3.52
N GLY A 154 14.99 -9.32 -4.52
CA GLY A 154 14.37 -8.49 -5.53
C GLY A 154 13.09 -7.82 -5.03
N TYR A 155 12.90 -6.56 -5.39
CA TYR A 155 11.69 -5.79 -5.10
C TYR A 155 11.44 -4.71 -6.16
N ALA A 156 10.20 -4.27 -6.24
CA ALA A 156 9.77 -3.10 -6.99
C ALA A 156 9.52 -1.94 -6.02
N GLU A 157 9.89 -0.72 -6.39
CA GLU A 157 9.63 0.48 -5.58
C GLU A 157 8.16 0.93 -5.68
N GLU A 158 7.23 0.05 -5.31
CA GLU A 158 5.79 0.28 -5.41
C GLU A 158 5.31 1.47 -4.57
N TRP A 159 6.04 1.86 -3.52
CA TRP A 159 5.73 3.06 -2.73
C TRP A 159 5.87 4.38 -3.52
N LEU A 160 6.49 4.37 -4.70
CA LEU A 160 6.61 5.55 -5.57
C LEU A 160 5.38 5.77 -6.45
N ARG A 161 4.42 4.84 -6.48
CA ARG A 161 3.17 4.94 -7.25
C ARG A 161 1.99 4.45 -6.45
N PHE A 162 0.79 4.89 -6.80
CA PHE A 162 -0.44 4.46 -6.11
C PHE A 162 -0.35 4.60 -4.59
N THR A 163 0.50 5.52 -4.10
CA THR A 163 0.79 5.69 -2.68
C THR A 163 0.68 7.16 -2.31
N GLU A 164 -0.08 7.46 -1.27
CA GLU A 164 -0.15 8.77 -0.63
C GLU A 164 0.67 8.76 0.67
N ILE A 165 1.27 9.89 1.03
CA ILE A 165 2.03 10.05 2.27
C ILE A 165 1.37 11.15 3.09
N HIS A 166 0.89 10.81 4.28
CA HIS A 166 0.32 11.78 5.21
C HIS A 166 1.21 11.91 6.44
N TYR A 167 1.53 13.15 6.79
CA TYR A 167 2.25 13.49 8.01
C TYR A 167 1.25 13.96 9.05
N LYS A 168 1.23 13.28 10.20
CA LYS A 168 0.42 13.63 11.36
C LYS A 168 1.35 13.96 12.52
N PRO A 169 1.75 15.25 12.68
CA PRO A 169 2.55 15.68 13.81
C PRO A 169 1.88 15.32 15.11
N ALA A 170 2.64 14.73 16.02
CA ALA A 170 2.17 14.23 17.30
C ALA A 170 3.20 14.51 18.41
N ALA A 171 2.89 14.06 19.61
CA ALA A 171 3.85 14.00 20.71
C ALA A 171 3.62 12.70 21.48
N GLU A 172 4.70 12.10 21.97
CA GLU A 172 4.65 10.87 22.74
C GLU A 172 5.43 11.02 24.05
N TYR A 173 4.98 10.32 25.09
CA TYR A 173 5.75 10.22 26.31
C TYR A 173 6.74 9.06 26.20
N LEU A 174 8.03 9.35 26.31
CA LEU A 174 9.05 8.33 26.44
C LEU A 174 9.15 7.93 27.92
N THR A 175 8.90 6.65 28.19
CA THR A 175 9.00 6.06 29.52
C THR A 175 9.97 4.90 29.54
N ALA A 176 10.77 4.79 30.60
CA ALA A 176 11.70 3.69 30.82
C ALA A 176 11.40 2.98 32.14
N SER A 177 11.15 1.67 32.09
CA SER A 177 10.96 0.82 33.26
C SER A 177 12.30 0.44 33.90
N ASN A 178 12.35 0.38 35.23
CA ASN A 178 13.59 0.28 35.99
C ASN A 178 14.42 -0.97 35.65
N GLY A 179 15.71 -0.79 35.37
CA GLY A 179 16.70 -1.87 35.34
C GLY A 179 16.55 -2.88 34.20
N GLN A 180 15.62 -2.67 33.26
CA GLN A 180 15.38 -3.57 32.13
C GLN A 180 16.25 -3.26 30.91
N MET A 181 16.86 -2.07 30.87
CA MET A 181 17.71 -1.62 29.76
C MET A 181 19.12 -1.28 30.26
N LEU A 182 20.12 -1.50 29.42
CA LEU A 182 21.50 -1.09 29.61
C LEU A 182 21.89 -0.06 28.56
N TRP A 183 22.63 0.98 28.95
CA TRP A 183 23.25 1.88 27.99
C TRP A 183 24.41 1.18 27.26
N LYS A 184 24.48 1.35 25.95
CA LYS A 184 25.50 0.75 25.09
C LYS A 184 26.15 1.81 24.21
N MET A 185 27.47 1.93 24.33
CA MET A 185 28.29 2.93 23.63
C MET A 185 29.75 2.48 23.60
N ASN A 186 30.54 3.00 22.67
CA ASN A 186 31.97 2.67 22.53
C ASN A 186 32.82 3.33 23.62
N ALA A 187 32.41 4.52 24.07
CA ALA A 187 33.06 5.24 25.15
C ALA A 187 32.03 6.05 25.93
N ASN A 188 32.29 6.21 27.22
CA ASN A 188 31.49 7.07 28.08
C ASN A 188 31.61 8.55 27.68
N PRO A 189 30.51 9.33 27.71
CA PRO A 189 30.59 10.78 27.54
C PRO A 189 31.35 11.42 28.71
N ALA A 190 31.95 12.59 28.47
CA ALA A 190 32.76 13.28 29.45
C ALA A 190 31.96 13.55 30.75
N GLY A 191 32.52 13.13 31.89
CA GLY A 191 31.92 13.35 33.21
C GLY A 191 30.77 12.41 33.58
N LEU A 192 30.46 11.39 32.78
CA LEU A 192 29.39 10.44 33.05
C LEU A 192 29.88 8.99 32.88
N THR A 193 29.37 8.06 33.70
CA THR A 193 29.66 6.63 33.58
C THR A 193 28.37 5.87 33.25
N LEU A 194 28.03 5.80 31.96
CA LEU A 194 26.79 5.22 31.47
C LEU A 194 26.96 3.82 30.88
N GLN A 195 28.06 3.55 30.17
CA GLN A 195 28.31 2.30 29.48
C GLN A 195 28.08 1.08 30.39
N ASP A 196 27.26 0.14 29.91
CA ASP A 196 26.84 -1.09 30.60
C ASP A 196 26.15 -0.87 31.96
N LYS A 197 25.76 0.37 32.28
CA LYS A 197 24.94 0.68 33.45
C LYS A 197 23.46 0.56 33.11
N PRO A 198 22.64 0.11 34.07
CA PRO A 198 21.20 0.09 33.90
C PRO A 198 20.66 1.52 33.74
N VAL A 199 19.69 1.67 32.84
CA VAL A 199 18.86 2.87 32.77
C VAL A 199 18.06 2.96 34.08
N ALA A 200 18.27 4.03 34.85
CA ALA A 200 17.58 4.25 36.11
C ALA A 200 16.07 4.40 35.88
N GLY A 201 15.26 3.56 36.52
CA GLY A 201 13.81 3.62 36.37
C GLY A 201 13.16 4.81 37.06
N GLY A 202 11.97 5.18 36.59
CA GLY A 202 11.16 6.25 37.17
C GLY A 202 11.64 7.67 36.86
N GLN A 203 12.83 7.82 36.26
CA GLN A 203 13.41 9.13 35.95
C GLN A 203 13.04 9.66 34.55
N LEU A 204 12.55 8.81 33.65
CA LEU A 204 12.19 9.23 32.30
C LEU A 204 10.68 9.20 32.10
N ARG A 205 10.06 10.38 32.14
CA ARG A 205 8.75 10.66 31.58
C ARG A 205 8.84 12.00 30.86
N GLN A 206 9.36 11.95 29.64
CA GLN A 206 9.55 13.16 28.84
C GLN A 206 8.63 13.13 27.64
N LEU A 207 7.93 14.26 27.43
CA LEU A 207 7.19 14.49 26.21
C LEU A 207 8.19 14.82 25.10
N ILE A 208 8.18 14.02 24.04
CA ILE A 208 9.03 14.23 22.87
C ILE A 208 8.16 14.47 21.64
N LYS A 209 8.70 15.22 20.68
CA LYS A 209 8.08 15.40 19.37
C LYS A 209 8.17 14.07 18.64
N SER A 210 7.04 13.63 18.11
CA SER A 210 6.94 12.43 17.28
C SER A 210 6.04 12.75 16.10
N THR A 211 6.16 12.03 15.00
CA THR A 211 5.27 12.23 13.85
C THR A 211 4.77 10.87 13.42
N VAL A 212 3.46 10.71 13.35
CA VAL A 212 2.88 9.53 12.72
C VAL A 212 2.88 9.78 11.22
N ILE A 213 3.47 8.85 10.47
CA ILE A 213 3.50 8.90 9.00
C ILE A 213 2.65 7.76 8.49
N GLU A 214 1.68 8.08 7.67
CA GLU A 214 0.82 7.10 7.01
C GLU A 214 1.17 7.01 5.54
N PHE A 215 1.46 5.79 5.07
CA PHE A 215 1.55 5.50 3.65
C PHE A 215 0.29 4.75 3.25
N LYS A 216 -0.57 5.38 2.44
CA LYS A 216 -1.77 4.75 1.92
C LYS A 216 -1.50 4.22 0.52
N TRP A 217 -1.48 2.90 0.38
CA TRP A 217 -1.21 2.18 -0.87
C TRP A 217 -2.50 1.63 -1.46
N HIS A 218 -2.82 2.06 -2.69
CA HIS A 218 -4.12 1.83 -3.31
C HIS A 218 -4.15 0.62 -4.25
N CYS A 219 -5.33 0.01 -4.33
CA CYS A 219 -5.65 -1.09 -5.26
C CYS A 219 -4.59 -2.19 -5.23
N VAL A 220 -4.32 -2.73 -4.04
CA VAL A 220 -3.32 -3.75 -3.75
C VAL A 220 -4.00 -5.12 -3.66
N PRO A 221 -3.47 -6.18 -4.28
CA PRO A 221 -3.99 -7.54 -4.10
C PRO A 221 -4.03 -7.94 -2.63
N TYR A 222 -5.18 -8.42 -2.16
CA TYR A 222 -5.41 -8.75 -0.76
C TYR A 222 -4.47 -9.86 -0.23
N SER A 223 -3.90 -10.68 -1.14
CA SER A 223 -2.88 -11.69 -0.84
C SER A 223 -1.65 -11.12 -0.12
N PHE A 224 -1.32 -9.84 -0.30
CA PHE A 224 -0.21 -9.18 0.39
C PHE A 224 -0.40 -9.14 1.91
N VAL A 225 -1.65 -9.12 2.36
CA VAL A 225 -2.03 -9.07 3.79
C VAL A 225 -2.32 -10.47 4.32
N GLU A 226 -3.05 -11.27 3.55
CA GLU A 226 -3.52 -12.61 3.98
C GLU A 226 -2.43 -13.68 3.98
N SER A 227 -1.40 -13.54 3.13
CA SER A 227 -0.34 -14.55 3.03
C SER A 227 0.35 -14.80 4.38
N THR A 228 0.56 -16.08 4.69
CA THR A 228 1.36 -16.51 5.86
C THR A 228 2.81 -16.04 5.78
N LYS A 229 3.31 -15.74 4.57
CA LYS A 229 4.64 -15.19 4.31
C LYS A 229 4.65 -13.66 4.21
N SER A 230 3.56 -12.99 4.58
CA SER A 230 3.42 -11.54 4.44
C SER A 230 4.61 -10.77 5.03
N PHE A 231 5.31 -10.01 4.17
CA PHE A 231 6.36 -9.10 4.61
C PHE A 231 5.83 -8.01 5.53
N ILE A 232 4.54 -7.68 5.42
CA ILE A 232 3.84 -6.77 6.33
C ILE A 232 3.83 -7.34 7.75
N ASN A 233 3.46 -8.60 7.91
CA ASN A 233 3.48 -9.26 9.23
C ASN A 233 4.92 -9.41 9.76
N ALA A 234 5.88 -9.71 8.89
CA ALA A 234 7.28 -9.84 9.28
C ALA A 234 7.87 -8.49 9.78
N GLY A 235 7.44 -7.36 9.22
CA GLY A 235 7.91 -6.04 9.59
C GLY A 235 7.27 -5.46 10.86
N LEU A 236 6.17 -6.03 11.36
CA LEU A 236 5.38 -5.46 12.45
C LEU A 236 6.23 -5.29 13.73
N GLY A 237 6.19 -4.08 14.32
CA GLY A 237 6.94 -3.76 15.54
C GLY A 237 8.45 -3.58 15.31
N ARG A 238 8.89 -3.44 14.05
CA ARG A 238 10.31 -3.30 13.69
C ARG A 238 10.64 -1.91 13.18
N VAL A 239 11.92 -1.58 13.21
CA VAL A 239 12.43 -0.34 12.61
C VAL A 239 13.03 -0.56 11.23
N ASN A 240 13.08 0.46 10.38
CA ASN A 240 13.70 0.34 9.07
C ASN A 240 15.21 0.03 9.20
N GLN A 241 15.69 -1.05 8.59
CA GLN A 241 17.09 -1.47 8.70
C GLN A 241 18.04 -0.58 7.88
N THR A 242 17.58 -0.11 6.73
CA THR A 242 18.34 0.73 5.82
C THR A 242 17.61 2.06 5.60
N THR A 243 18.31 3.02 5.00
CA THR A 243 17.67 4.26 4.55
C THR A 243 16.57 3.93 3.54
N TRP A 244 15.36 4.44 3.78
CA TRP A 244 14.19 4.16 2.94
C TRP A 244 13.37 5.43 2.76
N ASN A 245 13.07 5.78 1.50
CA ASN A 245 12.30 6.97 1.13
C ASN A 245 12.75 8.28 1.82
N GLY A 246 14.06 8.48 1.95
CA GLY A 246 14.67 9.65 2.61
C GLY A 246 14.77 9.56 4.13
N PHE A 247 14.20 8.53 4.76
CA PHE A 247 14.30 8.31 6.21
C PHE A 247 15.53 7.48 6.55
N ALA A 248 16.33 7.95 7.52
CA ALA A 248 17.53 7.25 7.99
C ALA A 248 17.16 5.88 8.61
N ALA A 249 18.10 4.92 8.59
CA ALA A 249 17.93 3.65 9.27
C ALA A 249 17.55 3.85 10.76
N GLY A 250 16.58 3.09 11.26
CA GLY A 250 16.13 3.12 12.66
C GLY A 250 15.17 4.24 13.01
N SER A 251 14.92 5.17 12.07
CA SER A 251 14.09 6.36 12.33
C SER A 251 12.59 6.09 12.23
N LEU A 252 12.17 5.09 11.45
CA LEU A 252 10.77 4.70 11.32
C LEU A 252 10.50 3.42 12.10
N LEU A 253 9.52 3.44 13.00
CA LEU A 253 8.97 2.26 13.65
C LEU A 253 7.66 1.89 12.99
N PHE A 254 7.54 0.66 12.51
CA PHE A 254 6.32 0.18 11.87
C PHE A 254 5.33 -0.37 12.91
N ASN A 255 4.23 0.35 13.12
CA ASN A 255 3.22 0.01 14.12
C ASN A 255 2.18 -1.01 13.59
N GLY A 256 1.98 -1.05 12.27
CA GLY A 256 1.08 -1.99 11.61
C GLY A 256 0.28 -1.38 10.45
N VAL A 257 -0.63 -2.17 9.89
CA VAL A 257 -1.49 -1.75 8.78
C VAL A 257 -2.95 -1.67 9.17
N ASN A 258 -3.67 -0.73 8.55
CA ASN A 258 -5.12 -0.72 8.51
C ASN A 258 -5.58 -1.01 7.08
N ILE A 259 -6.66 -1.79 6.94
CA ILE A 259 -7.31 -2.02 5.65
C ILE A 259 -8.56 -1.13 5.61
N GLU A 260 -8.54 -0.09 4.77
CA GLU A 260 -9.64 0.90 4.75
C GLU A 260 -10.74 0.52 3.76
N ARG A 261 -10.36 0.01 2.59
CA ARG A 261 -11.30 -0.31 1.52
C ARG A 261 -10.95 -1.64 0.91
N VAL A 262 -11.96 -2.47 0.70
CA VAL A 262 -11.84 -3.71 -0.08
C VAL A 262 -12.71 -3.54 -1.31
N TYR A 263 -12.10 -3.63 -2.48
CA TYR A 263 -12.78 -3.52 -3.76
C TYR A 263 -13.35 -4.88 -4.14
N THR A 264 -14.62 -4.89 -4.49
CA THR A 264 -15.22 -6.03 -5.20
C THR A 264 -15.07 -5.74 -6.69
N PRO A 265 -14.45 -6.64 -7.48
CA PRO A 265 -14.35 -6.44 -8.92
C PRO A 265 -15.76 -6.34 -9.53
N PRO A 266 -15.97 -5.47 -10.54
CA PRO A 266 -17.28 -5.35 -11.20
C PRO A 266 -17.69 -6.66 -11.89
N PHE A 267 -16.71 -7.42 -12.37
CA PHE A 267 -16.87 -8.77 -12.90
C PHE A 267 -16.03 -9.72 -12.03
N PRO A 268 -16.61 -10.34 -11.00
CA PRO A 268 -15.87 -11.29 -10.18
C PRO A 268 -15.58 -12.55 -10.98
N GLU A 269 -14.35 -13.04 -10.89
CA GLU A 269 -14.04 -14.41 -11.27
C GLU A 269 -14.81 -15.36 -10.36
N PHE A 270 -15.35 -16.46 -10.89
CA PHE A 270 -16.02 -17.48 -10.09
C PHE A 270 -15.08 -18.66 -9.84
N VAL A 271 -15.11 -19.17 -8.62
CA VAL A 271 -14.34 -20.34 -8.18
C VAL A 271 -15.30 -21.42 -7.69
N GLN A 272 -14.90 -22.69 -7.82
CA GLN A 272 -15.66 -23.81 -7.27
C GLN A 272 -15.38 -23.94 -5.77
N PHE A 273 -16.42 -23.87 -4.95
CA PHE A 273 -16.35 -24.12 -3.51
C PHE A 273 -17.49 -25.03 -3.09
N ALA A 274 -17.14 -26.16 -2.46
CA ALA A 274 -18.13 -27.15 -2.00
C ALA A 274 -19.13 -27.62 -3.07
N GLY A 275 -18.72 -27.64 -4.35
CA GLY A 275 -19.58 -28.04 -5.48
C GLY A 275 -20.48 -26.93 -6.03
N ALA A 276 -20.36 -25.70 -5.52
CA ALA A 276 -21.05 -24.52 -6.03
C ALA A 276 -20.06 -23.50 -6.63
N SER A 277 -20.52 -22.73 -7.62
CA SER A 277 -19.75 -21.62 -8.18
C SER A 277 -19.96 -20.37 -7.33
N VAL A 278 -18.91 -19.89 -6.68
CA VAL A 278 -18.96 -18.69 -5.83
C VAL A 278 -18.00 -17.61 -6.34
N PRO A 279 -18.31 -16.31 -6.18
CA PRO A 279 -17.37 -15.25 -6.49
C PRO A 279 -16.04 -15.44 -5.75
N SER A 280 -14.94 -15.26 -6.46
CA SER A 280 -13.59 -15.33 -5.94
C SER A 280 -13.42 -14.36 -4.78
N GLN A 281 -12.74 -14.82 -3.74
CA GLN A 281 -12.37 -13.98 -2.61
C GLN A 281 -11.14 -13.12 -2.91
N GLN A 282 -10.49 -13.31 -4.07
CA GLN A 282 -9.42 -12.43 -4.50
C GLN A 282 -9.96 -11.04 -4.76
N LYS A 283 -9.55 -10.11 -3.89
CA LYS A 283 -9.99 -8.72 -3.90
C LYS A 283 -8.78 -7.80 -3.98
N LEU A 284 -9.01 -6.59 -4.44
CA LEU A 284 -8.07 -5.51 -4.24
C LEU A 284 -8.43 -4.80 -2.93
N CYS A 285 -7.47 -4.12 -2.32
CA CYS A 285 -7.71 -3.31 -1.14
C CYS A 285 -6.82 -2.07 -1.09
N ASP A 286 -7.18 -1.10 -0.25
CA ASP A 286 -6.30 -0.01 0.16
C ASP A 286 -5.66 -0.37 1.50
N ILE A 287 -4.34 -0.33 1.55
CA ILE A 287 -3.54 -0.62 2.74
C ILE A 287 -2.96 0.68 3.27
N VAL A 288 -3.18 1.00 4.54
CA VAL A 288 -2.56 2.14 5.22
C VAL A 288 -1.49 1.63 6.18
N PHE A 289 -0.23 1.86 5.85
CA PHE A 289 0.90 1.58 6.73
C PHE A 289 1.07 2.71 7.73
N ASN A 290 1.13 2.38 9.02
CA ASN A 290 1.31 3.35 10.10
C ASN A 290 2.73 3.26 10.63
N PHE A 291 3.49 4.34 10.47
CA PHE A 291 4.83 4.48 11.01
C PHE A 291 4.90 5.58 12.06
N ILE A 292 5.76 5.40 13.04
CA ILE A 292 6.14 6.46 13.98
C ILE A 292 7.55 6.92 13.59
N LEU A 293 7.72 8.21 13.34
CA LEU A 293 9.01 8.81 13.03
C LEU A 293 9.70 9.31 14.31
N ARG A 294 10.93 8.86 14.52
CA ARG A 294 11.87 9.39 15.50
C ARG A 294 13.26 9.49 14.87
N ASP A 295 13.59 10.68 14.40
CA ASP A 295 14.89 10.95 13.76
C ASP A 295 15.86 11.57 14.77
N GLN A 296 16.54 10.72 15.55
CA GLN A 296 17.50 11.14 16.57
C GLN A 296 18.78 10.33 16.41
N ALA A 297 19.92 11.02 16.43
CA ALA A 297 21.24 10.41 16.39
C ALA A 297 21.79 10.17 17.80
N PRO A 298 22.54 9.07 18.03
CA PRO A 298 23.18 8.85 19.31
C PRO A 298 24.32 9.86 19.54
N LYS A 299 24.45 10.36 20.77
CA LYS A 299 25.53 11.27 21.15
C LYS A 299 26.90 10.60 21.16
N GLN A 300 26.93 9.31 21.50
CA GLN A 300 28.12 8.47 21.47
C GLN A 300 27.87 7.30 20.53
N ALA A 301 28.84 7.03 19.64
CA ALA A 301 28.75 5.92 18.72
C ALA A 301 28.76 4.57 19.47
N PHE A 302 28.10 3.57 18.87
CA PHE A 302 28.14 2.18 19.32
C PHE A 302 28.43 1.28 18.12
N THR A 303 29.46 0.46 18.24
CA THR A 303 29.77 -0.57 17.24
C THR A 303 28.92 -1.80 17.51
N VAL A 304 28.01 -2.10 16.59
CA VAL A 304 27.10 -3.24 16.73
C VAL A 304 27.81 -4.55 16.42
N ALA A 305 27.52 -5.59 17.21
CA ALA A 305 28.00 -6.96 16.96
C ALA A 305 27.18 -7.69 15.88
N ASN A 306 25.93 -7.26 15.69
CA ASN A 306 24.99 -7.80 14.71
C ASN A 306 24.51 -6.63 13.83
N ASN A 307 24.68 -6.75 12.51
CA ASN A 307 24.34 -5.68 11.56
C ASN A 307 22.83 -5.44 11.40
N SER A 308 21.98 -6.31 11.97
CA SER A 308 20.55 -6.04 12.10
C SER A 308 20.23 -5.07 13.25
N TYR A 309 21.17 -4.79 14.15
CA TYR A 309 20.95 -3.84 15.24
C TYR A 309 21.22 -2.44 14.73
N VAL A 310 20.23 -1.57 14.85
CA VAL A 310 20.33 -0.19 14.37
C VAL A 310 20.41 0.77 15.56
N PRO A 311 21.59 1.36 15.87
CA PRO A 311 21.77 2.25 17.02
C PRO A 311 21.33 3.68 16.68
N TYR A 312 20.06 3.85 16.31
CA TYR A 312 19.49 5.12 15.86
C TYR A 312 18.00 5.21 16.21
N GLY A 313 17.46 6.43 16.28
CA GLY A 313 16.03 6.70 16.36
C GLY A 313 15.33 5.99 17.52
N HIS A 314 14.45 5.04 17.21
CA HIS A 314 13.60 4.35 18.20
C HIS A 314 14.36 3.46 19.18
N ASN A 315 15.58 3.05 18.85
CA ASN A 315 16.45 2.27 19.73
C ASN A 315 17.30 3.14 20.68
N LEU A 316 17.04 4.45 20.70
CA LEU A 316 17.68 5.38 21.61
C LEU A 316 16.75 5.75 22.76
N VAL A 317 17.34 5.98 23.92
CA VAL A 317 16.68 6.56 25.09
C VAL A 317 17.40 7.85 25.45
N LEU A 318 16.63 8.83 25.88
CA LEU A 318 17.16 10.10 26.34
C LEU A 318 17.72 9.94 27.75
N ASN A 319 18.93 10.43 28.01
CA ASN A 319 19.47 10.55 29.35
C ASN A 319 19.01 11.88 29.97
N ALA A 320 18.32 11.81 31.11
CA ALA A 320 17.77 13.00 31.76
C ALA A 320 18.83 13.97 32.30
N MET A 321 20.04 13.48 32.61
CA MET A 321 21.11 14.30 33.20
C MET A 321 21.74 15.27 32.21
N ASP A 322 21.90 14.87 30.95
CA ASP A 322 22.57 15.67 29.91
C ASP A 322 21.66 16.00 28.72
N GLN A 323 20.42 15.50 28.71
CA GLN A 323 19.43 15.66 27.65
C GLN A 323 19.91 15.17 26.27
N ASN A 324 20.80 14.18 26.25
CA ASN A 324 21.29 13.56 25.02
C ASN A 324 20.76 12.15 24.83
N TRP A 325 20.73 11.69 23.58
CA TRP A 325 20.25 10.36 23.19
C TRP A 325 21.38 9.34 23.18
N TYR A 326 21.12 8.18 23.76
CA TYR A 326 22.07 7.07 23.80
C TYR A 326 21.39 5.77 23.43
N TYR A 327 22.15 4.89 22.78
CA TYR A 327 21.66 3.57 22.40
C TYR A 327 21.51 2.69 23.65
N VAL A 328 20.44 1.89 23.64
CA VAL A 328 20.14 0.96 24.72
C VAL A 328 19.84 -0.43 24.19
N GLN A 329 20.10 -1.42 25.04
CA GLN A 329 19.72 -2.81 24.82
C GLN A 329 18.97 -3.34 26.02
N ASN A 330 18.12 -4.33 25.80
CA ASN A 330 17.49 -5.08 26.87
C ASN A 330 18.58 -5.80 27.69
N LYS A 331 18.55 -5.65 29.02
CA LYS A 331 19.55 -6.20 29.94
C LYS A 331 19.62 -7.73 29.88
N ASN A 332 18.48 -8.40 29.71
CA ASN A 332 18.40 -9.86 29.81
C ASN A 332 18.74 -10.54 28.49
N SER A 333 18.30 -9.98 27.36
CA SER A 333 18.49 -10.58 26.04
C SER A 333 19.69 -10.01 25.27
N GLY A 334 20.19 -8.83 25.65
CA GLY A 334 21.21 -8.11 24.87
C GLY A 334 20.71 -7.61 23.51
N LEU A 335 19.40 -7.71 23.24
CA LEU A 335 18.77 -7.29 22.00
C LEU A 335 18.42 -5.79 22.03
N PRO A 336 18.35 -5.12 20.88
CA PRO A 336 17.75 -3.79 20.78
C PRO A 336 16.29 -3.80 21.27
N LEU A 337 15.76 -2.61 21.58
CA LEU A 337 14.35 -2.40 21.90
C LEU A 337 13.45 -2.87 20.75
N TYR A 338 13.79 -2.44 19.54
CA TYR A 338 13.10 -2.77 18.31
C TYR A 338 14.09 -3.45 17.35
N PRO A 339 13.83 -4.69 16.93
CA PRO A 339 14.59 -5.30 15.85
C PRO A 339 14.34 -4.53 14.55
N SER A 340 15.21 -4.74 13.57
CA SER A 340 15.08 -4.05 12.28
C SER A 340 14.47 -4.94 11.21
N TYR A 341 13.97 -4.31 10.15
CA TYR A 341 13.43 -4.96 8.96
C TYR A 341 13.65 -4.07 7.73
N PRO A 342 13.87 -4.64 6.54
CA PRO A 342 13.95 -3.85 5.32
C PRO A 342 12.58 -3.40 4.83
N PHE A 343 12.24 -2.13 5.04
CA PHE A 343 10.91 -1.60 4.72
C PHE A 343 10.58 -1.59 3.23
N GLN A 344 11.58 -1.71 2.36
CA GLN A 344 11.41 -1.94 0.93
C GLN A 344 10.52 -3.17 0.65
N LEU A 345 10.62 -4.21 1.49
CA LEU A 345 9.85 -5.45 1.32
C LEU A 345 8.39 -5.31 1.72
N LEU A 346 8.02 -4.29 2.51
CA LEU A 346 6.62 -4.09 2.92
C LEU A 346 5.68 -3.89 1.71
N PHE A 347 6.22 -3.43 0.59
CA PHE A 347 5.51 -3.18 -0.66
C PHE A 347 5.80 -4.25 -1.73
N SER A 348 6.36 -5.39 -1.33
CA SER A 348 6.70 -6.52 -2.22
C SER A 348 5.75 -7.69 -2.03
N ASN A 349 5.59 -8.51 -3.08
CA ASN A 349 4.74 -9.69 -2.99
C ASN A 349 5.36 -10.74 -2.05
N PRO A 350 4.63 -11.19 -1.01
CA PRO A 350 5.15 -12.14 -0.03
C PRO A 350 5.29 -13.58 -0.53
N ASP A 351 4.55 -13.97 -1.57
CA ASP A 351 4.45 -15.36 -2.04
C ASP A 351 5.54 -15.73 -3.07
N GLN A 352 6.74 -15.17 -2.89
CA GLN A 352 7.94 -15.57 -3.65
C GLN A 352 8.51 -16.91 -3.20
#